data_AF-A0A3S3KCD1-F1
#
_entry.id   AF-A0A3S3KCD1-F1
#
_cell.length_a   1.000
_cell.length_b   1.000
_cell.length_c   1.000
_cell.angle_alpha   90.00
_cell.angle_beta   90.00
_cell.angle_gamma   90.00
#
_symmetry.space_group_name_H-M   'P 1'
#
loop_
_entity.id
_entity.type
_entity.pdbx_description
1 polymer ?
#
loop_
_entity_poly.entity_id
_entity_poly.type
_entity_poly.pdbx_seq_one_letter_code
_entity_poly.pdbx_strand_id
1 'polypeptide(L)'
;LLSERGIAHHEPRPIFLGNERLTRFGATHIVRRAATEAVPTRPALADKPISPHIFRHFLAMKLLQSGVDLLTIQAWLGHARVATTHHYATADVEMMRNGLEKAGVTGDHGVRFRPKDSVLQLLNSI
;
A
#
# COMPACT_ATOMS: atom_id res chain seq x y z
N LEU A 1 19.93 -16.70 -11.83
CA LEU A 1 19.44 -15.34 -12.20
C LEU A 1 20.52 -14.24 -12.16
N LEU A 2 21.19 -13.97 -11.02
CA LEU A 2 22.31 -12.98 -10.98
C LEU A 2 23.67 -13.61 -11.31
N SER A 3 23.92 -14.80 -10.79
CA SER A 3 25.06 -15.65 -11.13
C SER A 3 25.11 -16.02 -12.63
N GLU A 4 23.95 -16.28 -13.23
CA GLU A 4 23.78 -16.50 -14.68
C GLU A 4 24.18 -15.28 -15.53
N ARG A 5 24.17 -14.08 -14.93
CA ARG A 5 24.63 -12.84 -15.57
C ARG A 5 26.07 -12.48 -15.21
N GLY A 6 26.78 -13.38 -14.51
CA GLY A 6 28.16 -13.19 -14.06
C GLY A 6 28.33 -12.10 -13.01
N ILE A 7 27.25 -11.72 -12.30
CA ILE A 7 27.30 -10.65 -11.28
C ILE A 7 27.41 -11.30 -9.90
N ALA A 8 28.52 -11.03 -9.19
CA ALA A 8 28.70 -11.49 -7.83
C ALA A 8 27.82 -10.67 -6.86
N HIS A 9 27.30 -11.30 -5.80
CA HIS A 9 26.37 -10.66 -4.85
C HIS A 9 26.92 -9.42 -4.13
N HIS A 10 28.24 -9.26 -4.07
CA HIS A 10 28.92 -8.16 -3.38
C HIS A 10 29.47 -7.09 -4.34
N GLU A 11 29.33 -7.29 -5.65
CA GLU A 11 29.86 -6.35 -6.63
C GLU A 11 28.91 -5.17 -6.80
N PRO A 12 29.38 -3.90 -6.67
CA PRO A 12 28.53 -2.71 -6.71
C PRO A 12 28.08 -2.34 -8.14
N ARG A 13 27.74 -3.34 -8.94
CA ARG A 13 27.32 -3.19 -10.33
C ARG A 13 25.80 -3.02 -10.43
N PRO A 14 25.30 -2.07 -11.24
CA PRO A 14 23.86 -1.94 -11.46
C PRO A 14 23.30 -3.20 -12.15
N ILE A 15 22.26 -3.77 -11.54
CA ILE A 15 21.58 -4.98 -12.06
C ILE A 15 20.61 -4.61 -13.21
N PHE A 16 19.91 -3.49 -13.07
CA PHE A 16 18.95 -2.99 -14.05
C PHE A 16 19.60 -1.88 -14.88
N LEU A 17 19.58 -2.07 -16.20
CA LEU A 17 20.22 -1.18 -17.17
C LEU A 17 19.19 -0.61 -18.16
N GLY A 18 19.39 0.64 -18.54
CA GLY A 18 18.92 1.22 -19.81
C GLY A 18 20.12 1.35 -20.73
N ASN A 19 20.54 2.58 -21.03
CA ASN A 19 21.86 2.86 -21.61
C ASN A 19 22.97 2.77 -20.54
N GLU A 20 22.65 3.19 -19.32
CA GLU A 20 23.47 3.04 -18.11
C GLU A 20 22.59 2.47 -16.98
N ARG A 21 22.83 2.83 -15.71
CA ARG A 21 21.95 2.46 -14.59
C ARG A 21 20.51 2.89 -14.85
N LEU A 22 19.56 1.98 -14.64
CA LEU A 22 18.14 2.31 -14.75
C LEU A 22 17.74 3.39 -13.74
N THR A 23 17.16 4.48 -14.25
CA THR A 23 16.69 5.60 -13.43
C THR A 23 15.27 5.36 -12.93
N ARG A 24 14.85 6.10 -11.89
CA ARG A 24 13.46 6.12 -11.40
C ARG A 24 12.46 6.45 -12.51
N PHE A 25 12.79 7.41 -13.37
CA PHE A 25 11.95 7.80 -14.49
C PHE A 25 11.87 6.69 -15.54
N GLY A 26 13.00 6.03 -15.84
CA GLY A 26 13.05 4.87 -16.72
C GLY A 26 12.16 3.72 -16.21
N ALA A 27 12.26 3.36 -14.93
CA ALA A 27 11.41 2.34 -14.33
C ALA A 27 9.92 2.70 -14.39
N THR A 28 9.58 3.97 -14.13
CA THR A 28 8.20 4.46 -14.25
C THR A 28 7.70 4.39 -15.69
N HIS A 29 8.53 4.76 -16.66
CA HIS A 29 8.21 4.69 -18.08
C HIS A 29 7.97 3.25 -18.54
N ILE A 30 8.84 2.31 -18.17
CA ILE A 30 8.69 0.88 -18.51
C ILE A 30 7.36 0.34 -17.98
N VAL A 31 7.02 0.61 -16.71
CA VAL A 31 5.78 0.14 -16.10
C VAL A 31 4.55 0.73 -16.80
N ARG A 32 4.56 2.03 -17.11
CA ARG A 32 3.46 2.68 -17.81
C ARG A 32 3.28 2.16 -19.22
N ARG A 33 4.37 1.97 -19.95
CA ARG A 33 4.35 1.39 -21.28
C ARG A 33 3.74 -0.01 -21.27
N ALA A 34 4.17 -0.87 -20.35
CA ALA A 34 3.60 -2.21 -20.19
C ALA A 34 2.09 -2.17 -19.84
N ALA A 35 1.67 -1.21 -19.01
CA ALA A 35 0.26 -1.00 -18.72
C ALA A 35 -0.55 -0.59 -19.97
N THR A 36 -0.01 0.31 -20.80
CA THR A 36 -0.62 0.71 -22.07
C THR A 36 -0.70 -0.46 -23.06
N GLU A 37 0.37 -1.25 -23.19
CA GLU A 37 0.40 -2.45 -24.04
C GLU A 37 -0.64 -3.51 -23.59
N ALA A 38 -0.99 -3.54 -22.31
CA ALA A 38 -2.00 -4.45 -21.78
C ALA A 38 -3.46 -3.98 -21.99
N VAL A 39 -3.69 -2.69 -22.29
CA VAL A 39 -5.04 -2.11 -22.44
C VAL A 39 -5.93 -2.86 -23.44
N PRO A 40 -5.46 -3.30 -24.63
CA PRO A 40 -6.30 -4.03 -25.57
C PRO A 40 -6.88 -5.33 -24.98
N THR A 41 -6.13 -6.00 -24.11
CA THR A 41 -6.58 -7.22 -23.43
C THR A 41 -7.33 -6.94 -22.12
N ARG A 42 -7.07 -5.79 -21.49
CA ARG A 42 -7.69 -5.35 -20.24
C ARG A 42 -8.04 -3.85 -20.31
N PRO A 43 -9.18 -3.48 -20.91
CA PRO A 43 -9.55 -2.08 -21.12
C PRO A 43 -9.63 -1.25 -19.82
N ALA A 44 -9.98 -1.89 -18.70
CA ALA A 44 -10.05 -1.27 -17.37
C ALA A 44 -8.71 -0.71 -16.84
N LEU A 45 -7.60 -0.93 -17.55
CA LEU A 45 -6.29 -0.35 -17.19
C LEU A 45 -6.08 1.05 -17.77
N ALA A 46 -6.86 1.48 -18.78
CA ALA A 46 -6.68 2.75 -19.47
C ALA A 46 -6.73 3.96 -18.53
N ASP A 47 -7.66 3.93 -17.57
CA ASP A 47 -7.89 5.05 -16.63
C ASP A 47 -7.17 4.89 -15.29
N LYS A 48 -6.30 3.88 -15.15
CA LYS A 48 -5.62 3.60 -13.88
C LYS A 48 -4.24 4.27 -13.81
N PRO A 49 -3.91 4.97 -12.71
CA PRO A 49 -2.60 5.62 -12.54
C PRO A 49 -1.50 4.62 -12.17
N ILE A 50 -1.17 3.69 -13.08
CA ILE A 50 -0.22 2.60 -12.83
C ILE A 50 1.22 3.15 -12.77
N SER A 51 1.92 2.80 -11.69
CA SER A 51 3.31 3.17 -11.45
C SER A 51 3.98 2.17 -10.49
N PRO A 52 5.32 2.15 -10.39
CA PRO A 52 6.01 1.26 -9.45
C PRO A 52 5.55 1.41 -7.99
N HIS A 53 5.18 2.62 -7.57
CA HIS A 53 4.72 2.87 -6.21
C HIS A 53 3.37 2.20 -5.91
N ILE A 54 2.48 2.11 -6.90
CA ILE A 54 1.19 1.43 -6.76
C ILE A 54 1.39 -0.07 -6.56
N PHE A 55 2.36 -0.69 -7.24
CA PHE A 55 2.67 -2.10 -7.01
C PHE A 55 3.18 -2.37 -5.59
N ARG A 56 4.04 -1.49 -5.07
CA ARG A 56 4.51 -1.56 -3.68
C ARG A 56 3.35 -1.43 -2.69
N HIS A 57 2.45 -0.47 -2.92
CA HIS A 57 1.26 -0.30 -2.09
C HIS A 57 0.34 -1.51 -2.14
N PHE A 58 0.07 -2.03 -3.34
CA PHE A 58 -0.74 -3.23 -3.53
C PHE A 58 -0.16 -4.43 -2.79
N LEU A 59 1.14 -4.69 -2.93
CA LEU A 59 1.82 -5.77 -2.22
C LEU A 59 1.65 -5.64 -0.70
N ALA A 60 1.87 -4.44 -0.16
CA ALA A 60 1.71 -4.18 1.27
C ALA A 60 0.28 -4.46 1.75
N MET A 61 -0.72 -3.97 1.01
CA MET A 61 -2.14 -4.22 1.31
C MET A 61 -2.49 -5.71 1.20
N LYS A 62 -1.97 -6.42 0.20
CA LYS A 62 -2.22 -7.86 0.04
C LYS A 62 -1.62 -8.66 1.19
N LEU A 63 -0.40 -8.32 1.64
CA LEU A 63 0.21 -8.94 2.82
C LEU A 63 -0.61 -8.67 4.07
N LEU A 64 -1.05 -7.43 4.26
CA LEU A 64 -1.87 -7.04 5.39
C LEU A 64 -3.20 -7.80 5.42
N GLN A 65 -3.90 -7.86 4.28
CA GLN A 65 -5.14 -8.61 4.11
C GLN A 65 -4.98 -10.12 4.31
N SER A 66 -3.80 -10.67 4.04
CA SER A 66 -3.50 -12.07 4.35
C SER A 66 -3.21 -12.34 5.82
N GLY A 67 -3.26 -11.31 6.67
CA GLY A 67 -3.04 -11.41 8.12
C GLY A 67 -1.59 -11.30 8.55
N VAL A 68 -0.69 -10.87 7.66
CA VAL A 68 0.71 -10.56 8.05
C VAL A 68 0.71 -9.31 8.90
N ASP A 69 1.43 -9.35 10.02
CA ASP A 69 1.50 -8.24 10.95
C ASP A 69 2.23 -7.02 10.34
N LEU A 70 1.85 -5.83 10.79
CA LEU A 70 2.36 -4.57 10.27
C LEU A 70 3.88 -4.41 10.48
N LEU A 71 4.46 -4.98 11.53
CA LEU A 71 5.90 -4.89 11.79
C LEU A 71 6.70 -5.74 10.80
N THR A 72 6.22 -6.95 10.49
CA THR A 72 6.79 -7.78 9.43
C THR A 72 6.70 -7.09 8.08
N ILE A 73 5.54 -6.52 7.72
CA ILE A 73 5.38 -5.77 6.46
C ILE A 73 6.34 -4.57 6.42
N GLN A 74 6.48 -3.85 7.53
CA GLN A 74 7.39 -2.71 7.63
C GLN A 74 8.85 -3.12 7.41
N ALA A 75 9.30 -4.20 8.06
CA ALA A 75 10.64 -4.73 7.91
C ALA A 75 10.90 -5.20 6.47
N TRP A 76 9.93 -5.90 5.87
CA TRP A 76 10.03 -6.42 4.50
C TRP A 76 10.09 -5.30 3.45
N LEU A 77 9.37 -4.22 3.68
CA LEU A 77 9.38 -3.04 2.81
C LEU A 77 10.56 -2.11 3.08
N GLY A 78 11.25 -2.24 4.22
CA GLY A 78 12.38 -1.38 4.60
C GLY A 78 11.95 0.04 5.00
N HIS A 79 10.75 0.21 5.56
CA HIS A 79 10.29 1.51 6.04
C HIS A 79 10.99 1.90 7.34
N ALA A 80 11.78 2.99 7.31
CA ALA A 80 12.43 3.54 8.50
C ALA A 80 11.43 4.12 9.54
N ARG A 81 10.16 4.34 9.19
CA ARG A 81 9.11 4.85 10.09
C ARG A 81 7.81 4.04 9.96
N VAL A 82 7.30 3.57 11.10
CA VAL A 82 6.03 2.83 11.26
C VAL A 82 4.82 3.61 10.72
N ALA A 83 4.87 4.94 10.76
CA ALA A 83 3.78 5.82 10.33
C ALA A 83 3.34 5.63 8.87
N THR A 84 4.26 5.22 7.97
CA THR A 84 3.92 4.92 6.57
C THR A 84 3.16 3.60 6.42
N THR A 85 3.35 2.67 7.35
CA THR A 85 2.66 1.38 7.38
C THR A 85 1.29 1.49 8.04
N HIS A 86 1.11 2.40 9.01
CA HIS A 86 -0.20 2.70 9.61
C HIS A 86 -1.24 3.11 8.54
N HIS A 87 -0.80 3.75 7.46
CA HIS A 87 -1.66 4.13 6.34
C HIS A 87 -2.39 2.92 5.71
N TYR A 88 -1.81 1.72 5.77
CA TYR A 88 -2.43 0.50 5.28
C TYR A 88 -3.52 -0.01 6.24
N ALA A 89 -3.30 0.10 7.55
CA ALA A 89 -4.28 -0.30 8.57
C ALA A 89 -5.53 0.58 8.52
N THR A 90 -5.38 1.89 8.29
CA THR A 90 -6.53 2.79 8.12
C THR A 90 -7.25 2.59 6.79
N ALA A 91 -6.56 2.08 5.76
CA ALA A 91 -7.15 1.83 4.45
C ALA A 91 -8.04 0.57 4.41
N ASP A 92 -7.90 -0.34 5.37
CA ASP A 92 -8.71 -1.56 5.46
C ASP A 92 -9.61 -1.53 6.71
N VAL A 93 -10.75 -0.86 6.58
CA VAL A 93 -11.78 -0.74 7.63
C VAL A 93 -12.30 -2.12 8.06
N GLU A 94 -12.39 -3.08 7.14
CA GLU A 94 -12.81 -4.45 7.45
C GLU A 94 -11.80 -5.16 8.35
N MET A 95 -10.51 -4.96 8.11
CA MET A 95 -9.48 -5.52 8.96
C MET A 95 -9.47 -4.85 10.36
N MET A 96 -9.74 -3.54 10.44
CA MET A 96 -9.94 -2.85 11.72
C MET A 96 -11.18 -3.39 12.46
N ARG A 97 -12.30 -3.60 11.76
CA ARG A 97 -13.52 -4.22 12.30
C ARG A 97 -13.23 -5.62 12.83
N ASN A 98 -12.58 -6.47 12.05
CA ASN A 98 -12.19 -7.82 12.45
C ASN A 98 -11.24 -7.82 13.65
N GLY A 99 -10.33 -6.83 13.74
CA GLY A 99 -9.45 -6.64 14.89
C GLY A 99 -10.21 -6.28 16.17
N LEU A 100 -11.18 -5.37 16.08
CA LEU A 100 -12.07 -5.00 17.18
C LEU A 100 -12.93 -6.17 17.65
N GLU A 101 -13.51 -6.93 16.71
CA GLU A 101 -14.27 -8.14 17.03
C GLU A 101 -13.43 -9.19 17.74
N LYS A 102 -12.21 -9.45 17.26
CA LYS A 102 -11.26 -10.37 17.92
C LYS A 102 -10.82 -9.90 19.30
N ALA A 103 -10.72 -8.58 19.52
CA ALA A 103 -10.40 -8.01 20.82
C ALA A 103 -11.57 -8.08 21.82
N GLY A 104 -12.72 -8.66 21.43
CA GLY A 104 -13.92 -8.67 22.25
C GLY A 104 -14.53 -7.30 22.43
N VAL A 105 -14.17 -6.32 21.58
CA VAL A 105 -14.87 -5.05 21.46
C VAL A 105 -16.13 -5.31 20.65
N THR A 106 -17.01 -6.15 21.19
CA THR A 106 -18.39 -6.26 20.74
C THR A 106 -19.05 -4.96 21.16
N GLY A 107 -19.15 -4.03 20.21
CA GLY A 107 -19.90 -2.80 20.44
C GLY A 107 -21.28 -3.18 20.96
N ASP A 108 -21.64 -2.60 22.09
CA ASP A 108 -23.02 -2.39 22.47
C ASP A 108 -23.67 -1.57 21.35
N HIS A 109 -24.17 -2.26 20.31
CA HIS A 109 -24.82 -1.67 19.15
C HIS A 109 -26.19 -1.05 19.51
N GLY A 110 -26.53 -0.93 20.80
CA GLY A 110 -27.74 -0.30 21.29
C GLY A 110 -27.64 1.21 21.49
N VAL A 111 -26.45 1.79 21.66
CA VAL A 111 -26.35 3.22 21.97
C VAL A 111 -26.26 4.05 20.69
N ARG A 112 -27.42 4.33 20.08
CA ARG A 112 -27.53 5.38 19.06
C ARG A 112 -26.93 6.66 19.65
N PHE A 113 -25.82 7.13 19.09
CA PHE A 113 -25.15 8.34 19.54
C PHE A 113 -26.17 9.49 19.59
N ARG A 114 -26.49 9.96 20.80
CA ARG A 114 -27.28 11.17 21.05
C ARG A 114 -26.31 12.29 21.38
N PRO A 115 -26.14 13.28 20.49
CA PRO A 115 -25.32 14.44 20.79
C PRO A 115 -25.86 15.13 22.03
N LYS A 116 -24.98 15.54 22.94
CA LYS A 116 -25.35 16.39 24.08
C LYS A 116 -25.64 17.81 23.57
N ASP A 117 -26.45 18.56 24.30
CA ASP A 117 -26.84 19.93 23.92
C ASP A 117 -25.64 20.86 23.69
N SER A 118 -24.53 20.64 24.41
CA SER A 118 -23.28 21.37 24.18
C SER A 118 -22.66 21.14 22.80
N VAL A 119 -22.81 19.93 22.25
CA VAL A 119 -22.33 19.58 20.90
C VAL A 119 -23.22 20.22 19.84
N LEU A 120 -24.53 20.25 20.07
CA LEU A 120 -25.48 20.91 19.18
C LEU A 120 -25.30 22.44 19.20
N GLN A 121 -25.07 23.03 20.37
CA GLN A 121 -24.76 24.45 20.51
C GLN A 121 -23.46 24.83 19.81
N LEU A 122 -22.42 23.99 19.91
CA LEU A 122 -21.16 24.22 19.21
C LEU A 122 -21.38 24.22 17.69
N LEU A 123 -22.10 23.24 17.15
CA LEU A 123 -22.36 23.15 15.70
C LEU A 123 -23.22 24.31 15.17
N ASN A 124 -24.13 24.83 15.99
CA ASN A 124 -24.95 25.99 15.65
C ASN A 124 -24.19 27.33 15.82
N SER A 125 -22.96 27.31 16.35
CA SER A 125 -22.11 28.49 16.54
C SER A 125 -21.02 28.64 15.47
N ILE A 126 -20.99 27.73 14.48
CA ILE A 126 -20.10 27.75 13.30
C ILE A 126 -20.93 28.18 12.08
#